data_AF-A0AAV1WF77-F1
#
_entry.id   AF-A0AAV1WF77-F1
#
_cell.length_a   1.000
_cell.length_b   1.000
_cell.length_c   1.000
_cell.angle_alpha   90.00
_cell.angle_beta   90.00
_cell.angle_gamma   90.00
#
_symmetry.space_group_name_H-M   'P 1'
#
loop_
_entity.id
_entity.type
_entity.pdbx_description
1 polymer ?
#
loop_
_entity_poly.entity_id
_entity_poly.type
_entity_poly.pdbx_seq_one_letter_code
_entity_poly.pdbx_strand_id
1 'polypeptide(L)'
;MMINSSSAAATRCCMQSLPYHSFPSSRVPIFFCHFPTLRPVSVRSQPPGSDGSGGPNKRVSLEHCVVLSTSSSSASVIDFLTLCNRLKTTKRKGWVNLGIKGGESIADHMYRMSLMALIAGDVPGLNRERCIKIALIHDIAEAIVGDITPSDGVPKAEKSRREQAALNEMCDVLGGGTRAEEIKELWSEYENNSSLEANLVKDFDKVELILQALEYETEHGKVLDEFFLSTAGKFQTEIGKSWAAEIISRRKSLSANRLS
;
A
#
# COMPACT_ATOMS: atom_id res chain seq x y z
N MET A 1 -72.65 -13.73 -25.51
CA MET A 1 -72.23 -12.63 -24.63
C MET A 1 -70.72 -12.50 -24.83
N MET A 2 -70.24 -11.55 -25.65
CA MET A 2 -69.80 -10.20 -25.25
C MET A 2 -68.87 -10.29 -24.02
N ILE A 3 -67.62 -9.82 -23.97
CA ILE A 3 -67.05 -8.54 -24.43
C ILE A 3 -65.51 -8.66 -24.63
N ASN A 4 -65.02 -7.85 -25.58
CA ASN A 4 -63.69 -7.36 -25.95
C ASN A 4 -62.49 -7.33 -24.98
N SER A 5 -61.32 -7.64 -25.56
CA SER A 5 -60.07 -6.86 -25.67
C SER A 5 -59.86 -5.58 -24.83
N SER A 6 -58.62 -5.41 -24.30
CA SER A 6 -57.85 -4.15 -24.41
C SER A 6 -56.37 -4.27 -24.02
N SER A 7 -55.59 -3.45 -24.73
CA SER A 7 -54.15 -3.21 -24.70
C SER A 7 -53.82 -1.95 -23.88
N ALA A 8 -52.52 -1.71 -23.65
CA ALA A 8 -51.85 -0.47 -23.21
C ALA A 8 -51.74 -0.27 -21.68
N ALA A 9 -50.72 0.39 -21.11
CA ALA A 9 -49.71 1.27 -21.66
C ALA A 9 -48.47 1.31 -20.73
N ALA A 10 -47.31 1.57 -21.32
CA ALA A 10 -46.07 1.92 -20.62
C ALA A 10 -46.19 3.31 -19.97
N THR A 11 -45.94 3.41 -18.66
CA THR A 11 -45.85 4.69 -17.96
C THR A 11 -44.42 5.22 -18.05
N ARG A 12 -44.22 6.29 -18.84
CA ARG A 12 -43.03 7.13 -18.81
C ARG A 12 -42.97 7.86 -17.48
N CYS A 13 -41.89 7.70 -16.73
CA CYS A 13 -41.57 8.58 -15.60
C CYS A 13 -40.86 9.83 -16.16
N CYS A 14 -41.51 10.98 -16.00
CA CYS A 14 -41.02 12.28 -16.41
C CYS A 14 -40.00 12.78 -15.37
N MET A 15 -38.73 12.95 -15.76
CA MET A 15 -37.75 13.70 -14.97
C MET A 15 -38.15 15.18 -14.99
N GLN A 16 -38.69 15.68 -13.86
CA GLN A 16 -38.83 17.10 -13.62
C GLN A 16 -37.55 17.63 -12.96
N SER A 17 -36.88 18.53 -13.67
CA SER A 17 -35.76 19.34 -13.23
C SER A 17 -36.18 20.33 -12.13
N LEU A 18 -35.50 20.30 -10.98
CA LEU A 18 -35.64 21.30 -9.92
C LEU A 18 -34.80 22.56 -10.23
N PRO A 19 -35.26 23.76 -9.86
CA PRO A 19 -34.56 25.01 -10.18
C PRO A 19 -33.38 25.27 -9.23
N TYR A 20 -32.30 25.78 -9.83
CA TYR A 20 -31.09 26.25 -9.15
C TYR A 20 -31.40 27.48 -8.28
N HIS A 21 -31.10 27.39 -6.98
CA HIS A 21 -31.07 28.54 -6.08
C HIS A 21 -29.77 29.33 -6.26
N SER A 22 -29.92 30.61 -6.56
CA SER A 22 -28.85 31.61 -6.64
C SER A 22 -28.29 31.93 -5.23
N PHE A 23 -26.97 31.81 -5.06
CA PHE A 23 -26.25 32.29 -3.88
C PHE A 23 -25.68 33.71 -4.13
N PRO A 24 -25.67 34.61 -3.13
CA PRO A 24 -25.19 35.97 -3.29
C PRO A 24 -23.66 36.05 -3.25
N SER A 25 -23.15 36.99 -4.05
CA SER A 25 -21.73 37.33 -4.23
C SER A 25 -21.16 38.07 -3.01
N SER A 26 -20.13 37.48 -2.40
CA SER A 26 -19.28 38.13 -1.39
C SER A 26 -17.86 38.22 -1.93
N ARG A 27 -17.34 39.44 -2.04
CA ARG A 27 -16.01 39.77 -2.56
C ARG A 27 -14.92 39.26 -1.59
N VAL A 28 -14.02 38.42 -2.08
CA VAL A 28 -12.80 38.00 -1.38
C VAL A 28 -11.60 38.73 -2.00
N PRO A 29 -10.67 39.32 -1.22
CA PRO A 29 -9.54 40.06 -1.76
C PRO A 29 -8.51 39.13 -2.40
N ILE A 30 -8.01 39.54 -3.57
CA ILE A 30 -6.97 38.85 -4.34
C ILE A 30 -5.62 39.06 -3.64
N PHE A 31 -5.09 38.01 -3.02
CA PHE A 31 -3.67 37.96 -2.66
C PHE A 31 -2.86 37.56 -3.90
N PHE A 32 -1.99 38.46 -4.35
CA PHE A 32 -0.98 38.18 -5.38
C PHE A 32 0.06 37.21 -4.81
N CYS A 33 -0.08 35.92 -5.08
CA CYS A 33 1.01 34.97 -4.95
C CYS A 33 1.92 35.08 -6.18
N HIS A 34 3.12 35.62 -6.00
CA HIS A 34 4.20 35.58 -6.99
C HIS A 34 4.55 34.11 -7.27
N PHE A 35 4.21 33.62 -8.47
CA PHE A 35 4.76 32.37 -8.99
C PHE A 35 6.19 32.61 -9.46
N PRO A 36 7.20 31.89 -8.95
CA PRO A 36 8.53 31.93 -9.57
C PRO A 36 8.46 31.31 -10.97
N THR A 37 8.99 32.04 -11.94
CA THR A 37 9.09 31.65 -13.35
C THR A 37 10.00 30.43 -13.51
N LEU A 38 9.45 29.34 -14.03
CA LEU A 38 10.22 28.18 -14.47
C LEU A 38 11.09 28.59 -15.68
N ARG A 39 12.42 28.58 -15.51
CA ARG A 39 13.37 28.74 -16.62
C ARG A 39 13.54 27.40 -17.35
N PRO A 40 13.38 27.34 -18.68
CA PRO A 40 13.76 26.17 -19.46
C PRO A 40 15.29 26.01 -19.45
N VAL A 41 15.79 24.84 -19.03
CA VAL A 41 17.20 24.47 -19.22
C VAL A 41 17.34 23.94 -20.65
N SER A 42 18.05 24.70 -21.49
CA SER A 42 18.43 24.27 -22.83
C SER A 42 19.64 23.32 -22.74
N VAL A 43 19.42 22.03 -23.03
CA VAL A 43 20.51 21.05 -23.15
C VAL A 43 21.13 21.23 -24.53
N ARG A 44 22.31 21.86 -24.58
CA ARG A 44 23.10 22.00 -25.81
C ARG A 44 24.00 20.78 -25.97
N SER A 45 23.67 19.91 -26.93
CA SER A 45 24.55 18.86 -27.44
C SER A 45 25.75 19.47 -28.17
N GLN A 46 26.97 19.10 -27.78
CA GLN A 46 28.19 19.41 -28.55
C GLN A 46 28.58 18.22 -29.45
N PRO A 47 29.07 18.45 -30.68
CA PRO A 47 29.68 17.42 -31.52
C PRO A 47 31.14 17.14 -31.12
N PRO A 48 31.72 15.99 -31.51
CA PRO A 48 33.03 15.55 -31.05
C PRO A 48 34.17 16.34 -31.72
N GLY A 49 35.11 16.81 -30.90
CA GLY A 49 36.39 17.38 -31.34
C GLY A 49 37.47 16.30 -31.51
N SER A 50 38.20 16.40 -32.60
CA SER A 50 39.37 15.60 -32.96
C SER A 50 40.66 16.16 -32.33
N ASP A 51 41.59 15.26 -32.00
CA ASP A 51 43.03 15.29 -32.35
C ASP A 51 43.90 14.65 -31.26
N GLY A 52 44.92 13.87 -31.68
CA GLY A 52 46.17 13.74 -30.93
C GLY A 52 46.61 12.34 -30.46
N SER A 53 47.17 11.59 -31.40
CA SER A 53 48.18 10.51 -31.30
C SER A 53 49.07 10.34 -30.06
N GLY A 54 49.28 9.07 -29.64
CA GLY A 54 50.43 8.57 -28.85
C GLY A 54 50.29 7.11 -28.38
N GLY A 55 51.05 6.15 -28.93
CA GLY A 55 51.06 4.71 -28.55
C GLY A 55 52.06 4.36 -27.43
N PRO A 56 52.51 3.09 -27.26
CA PRO A 56 51.85 1.80 -27.43
C PRO A 56 51.79 0.95 -26.11
N ASN A 57 50.75 0.13 -26.01
CA ASN A 57 50.71 -1.25 -25.50
C ASN A 57 51.49 -1.63 -24.19
N LYS A 58 50.79 -1.69 -23.06
CA LYS A 58 51.05 -2.67 -21.99
C LYS A 58 49.73 -3.24 -21.46
N ARG A 59 49.49 -4.50 -21.83
CA ARG A 59 48.39 -5.35 -21.37
C ARG A 59 48.73 -5.84 -19.95
N VAL A 60 48.02 -5.34 -18.94
CA VAL A 60 47.98 -5.93 -17.61
C VAL A 60 46.51 -6.28 -17.33
N SER A 61 46.23 -7.57 -17.34
CA SER A 61 44.91 -8.14 -17.08
C SER A 61 44.57 -7.94 -15.60
N LEU A 62 43.60 -7.07 -15.33
CA LEU A 62 42.92 -7.01 -14.05
C LEU A 62 41.55 -7.65 -14.27
N GLU A 63 41.39 -8.91 -13.87
CA GLU A 63 40.09 -9.56 -13.82
C GLU A 63 39.23 -8.88 -12.75
N HIS A 64 38.55 -7.80 -13.14
CA HIS A 64 37.34 -7.39 -12.45
C HIS A 64 36.23 -8.32 -12.92
N CYS A 65 35.80 -9.22 -12.03
CA CYS A 65 34.55 -9.94 -12.18
C CYS A 65 33.41 -8.91 -12.10
N VAL A 66 33.08 -8.33 -13.25
CA VAL A 66 31.83 -7.58 -13.41
C VAL A 66 30.74 -8.63 -13.27
N VAL A 67 30.08 -8.66 -12.12
CA VAL A 67 28.81 -9.35 -11.95
C VAL A 67 27.89 -8.75 -13.02
N LEU A 68 27.74 -9.46 -14.13
CA LEU A 68 26.90 -9.05 -15.23
C LEU A 68 25.48 -9.05 -14.67
N SER A 69 24.98 -7.87 -14.34
CA SER A 69 23.60 -7.68 -13.92
C SER A 69 22.73 -8.12 -15.09
N THR A 70 22.13 -9.30 -14.97
CA THR A 70 21.09 -9.74 -15.88
C THR A 70 19.93 -8.77 -15.68
N SER A 71 19.82 -7.76 -16.55
CA SER A 71 18.67 -6.90 -16.57
C SER A 71 17.44 -7.77 -16.79
N SER A 72 16.43 -7.62 -15.93
CA SER A 72 15.19 -8.37 -16.11
C SER A 72 14.63 -8.09 -17.50
N SER A 73 14.25 -9.13 -18.22
CA SER A 73 13.46 -8.96 -19.44
C SER A 73 12.14 -8.27 -19.12
N SER A 74 11.54 -7.58 -20.09
CA SER A 74 10.18 -7.05 -19.92
C SER A 74 9.18 -8.17 -19.60
N ALA A 75 9.40 -9.38 -20.13
CA ALA A 75 8.57 -10.55 -19.83
C ALA A 75 8.57 -10.88 -18.33
N SER A 76 9.75 -11.01 -17.71
CA SER A 76 9.88 -11.35 -16.29
C SER A 76 9.29 -10.27 -15.36
N VAL A 77 9.34 -8.99 -15.77
CA VAL A 77 8.63 -7.91 -15.06
C VAL A 77 7.11 -8.09 -15.15
N ILE A 78 6.58 -8.41 -16.33
CA ILE A 78 5.13 -8.64 -16.50
C ILE A 78 4.68 -9.91 -15.77
N ASP A 79 5.50 -10.96 -15.72
CA ASP A 79 5.21 -12.18 -14.96
C ASP A 79 5.17 -11.91 -13.45
N PHE A 80 6.13 -11.14 -12.93
CA PHE A 80 6.12 -10.68 -11.54
C PHE A 80 4.86 -9.87 -11.21
N LEU A 81 4.49 -8.91 -12.07
CA LEU A 81 3.28 -8.10 -11.86
C LEU A 81 1.99 -8.92 -11.97
N THR A 82 1.96 -9.89 -12.89
CA THR A 82 0.86 -10.86 -13.03
C THR A 82 0.71 -11.69 -11.76
N LEU A 83 1.81 -12.12 -11.16
CA LEU A 83 1.80 -12.83 -9.88
C LEU A 83 1.25 -11.94 -8.76
N CYS A 84 1.68 -10.69 -8.68
CA CYS A 84 1.19 -9.71 -7.70
C CYS A 84 -0.31 -9.39 -7.84
N ASN A 85 -0.96 -9.69 -8.98
CA ASN A 85 -2.41 -9.55 -9.11
C ASN A 85 -3.18 -10.33 -8.03
N ARG A 86 -2.62 -11.43 -7.53
CA ARG A 86 -3.23 -12.23 -6.46
C ARG A 86 -3.48 -11.42 -5.19
N LEU A 87 -2.64 -10.44 -4.88
CA LEU A 87 -2.83 -9.55 -3.72
C LEU A 87 -4.10 -8.69 -3.83
N LYS A 88 -4.54 -8.37 -5.05
CA LYS A 88 -5.79 -7.62 -5.30
C LYS A 88 -7.03 -8.48 -5.10
N THR A 89 -6.91 -9.78 -5.30
CA THR A 89 -8.03 -10.72 -5.27
C THR A 89 -8.14 -11.48 -3.96
N THR A 90 -7.03 -11.68 -3.26
CA THR A 90 -7.01 -12.35 -1.95
C THR A 90 -7.52 -11.40 -0.88
N LYS A 91 -8.60 -11.81 -0.21
CA LYS A 91 -9.21 -11.05 0.88
C LYS A 91 -8.49 -11.32 2.19
N ARG A 92 -8.33 -10.27 3.00
CA ARG A 92 -7.75 -10.37 4.35
C ARG A 92 -8.60 -11.32 5.20
N LYS A 93 -8.00 -12.44 5.58
CA LYS A 93 -8.66 -13.63 6.10
C LYS A 93 -9.26 -13.40 7.49
N GLY A 94 -8.70 -12.51 8.29
CA GLY A 94 -9.30 -12.08 9.55
C GLY A 94 -10.76 -11.63 9.38
N TRP A 95 -11.02 -10.80 8.37
CA TRP A 95 -12.38 -10.31 8.07
C TRP A 95 -13.28 -11.41 7.50
N VAL A 96 -12.73 -12.27 6.65
CA VAL A 96 -13.45 -13.43 6.07
C VAL A 96 -13.92 -14.37 7.17
N ASN A 97 -13.06 -14.69 8.15
CA ASN A 97 -13.36 -15.57 9.27
C ASN A 97 -14.52 -15.06 10.12
N LEU A 98 -14.67 -13.74 10.24
CA LEU A 98 -15.78 -13.10 10.92
C LEU A 98 -16.99 -12.84 10.02
N GLY A 99 -16.97 -13.30 8.77
CA GLY A 99 -18.08 -13.17 7.81
C GLY A 99 -18.34 -11.73 7.35
N ILE A 100 -17.31 -10.89 7.29
CA ILE A 100 -17.39 -9.58 6.61
C ILE A 100 -17.49 -9.82 5.10
N LYS A 101 -18.59 -9.36 4.49
CA LYS A 101 -18.81 -9.48 3.04
C LYS A 101 -18.22 -8.27 2.35
N GLY A 102 -17.48 -8.50 1.26
CA GLY A 102 -16.84 -7.40 0.52
C GLY A 102 -15.67 -6.77 1.25
N GLY A 103 -15.05 -7.50 2.19
CA GLY A 103 -13.87 -7.03 2.89
C GLY A 103 -12.70 -6.67 1.96
N GLU A 104 -11.75 -5.93 2.50
CA GLU A 104 -10.55 -5.48 1.81
C GLU A 104 -9.68 -6.63 1.30
N SER A 105 -8.92 -6.37 0.25
CA SER A 105 -7.83 -7.23 -0.22
C SER A 105 -6.52 -6.91 0.51
N ILE A 106 -5.53 -7.80 0.40
CA ILE A 106 -4.18 -7.54 0.93
C ILE A 106 -3.57 -6.29 0.29
N ALA A 107 -3.85 -6.04 -1.00
CA ALA A 107 -3.39 -4.83 -1.68
C ALA A 107 -4.02 -3.55 -1.13
N ASP A 108 -5.29 -3.58 -0.70
CA ASP A 108 -5.97 -2.42 -0.09
C ASP A 108 -5.30 -2.04 1.25
N HIS A 109 -5.05 -3.05 2.09
CA HIS A 109 -4.32 -2.93 3.36
C HIS A 109 -2.95 -2.28 3.16
N MET A 110 -2.11 -2.86 2.29
CA MET A 110 -0.76 -2.32 2.01
C MET A 110 -0.81 -0.91 1.41
N TYR A 111 -1.78 -0.61 0.55
CA TYR A 111 -1.96 0.72 -0.01
C TYR A 111 -2.19 1.78 1.07
N ARG A 112 -3.12 1.52 2.01
CA ARG A 112 -3.41 2.47 3.08
C ARG A 112 -2.23 2.60 4.04
N MET A 113 -1.49 1.54 4.31
CA MET A 113 -0.23 1.62 5.07
C MET A 113 0.84 2.48 4.38
N SER A 114 0.99 2.38 3.05
CA SER A 114 1.92 3.26 2.31
C SER A 114 1.51 4.73 2.40
N LEU A 115 0.20 5.03 2.35
CA LEU A 115 -0.29 6.38 2.59
C LEU A 115 0.00 6.85 4.03
N MET A 116 -0.19 5.98 5.02
CA MET A 116 0.15 6.26 6.42
C MET A 116 1.62 6.62 6.58
N ALA A 117 2.52 5.85 5.97
CA ALA A 117 3.95 6.14 5.96
C ALA A 117 4.29 7.48 5.27
N LEU A 118 3.58 7.80 4.18
CA LEU A 118 3.77 9.06 3.48
C LEU A 118 3.36 10.29 4.32
N ILE A 119 2.23 10.22 5.04
CA ILE A 119 1.66 11.36 5.77
C ILE A 119 2.12 11.45 7.23
N ALA A 120 2.84 10.46 7.73
CA ALA A 120 3.38 10.47 9.08
C ALA A 120 4.30 11.69 9.30
N GLY A 121 4.22 12.29 10.48
CA GLY A 121 5.09 13.39 10.87
C GLY A 121 6.57 13.01 10.82
N ASP A 122 7.44 13.99 10.60
CA ASP A 122 8.89 13.74 10.55
C ASP A 122 9.40 13.22 11.90
N VAL A 123 10.20 12.16 11.84
CA VAL A 123 10.90 11.58 12.99
C VAL A 123 12.40 11.67 12.73
N PRO A 124 13.21 12.27 13.63
CA PRO A 124 14.65 12.35 13.45
C PRO A 124 15.28 10.97 13.22
N GLY A 125 16.07 10.85 12.15
CA GLY A 125 16.76 9.60 11.79
C GLY A 125 15.91 8.57 11.05
N LEU A 126 14.62 8.81 10.83
CA LEU A 126 13.72 7.92 10.09
C LEU A 126 13.65 8.30 8.60
N ASN A 127 13.81 7.33 7.72
CA ASN A 127 13.66 7.48 6.28
C ASN A 127 12.23 7.15 5.82
N ARG A 128 11.45 8.19 5.53
CA ARG A 128 10.06 8.08 5.04
C ARG A 128 9.92 7.23 3.78
N GLU A 129 10.80 7.42 2.79
CA GLU A 129 10.73 6.66 1.53
C GLU A 129 10.93 5.17 1.77
N ARG A 130 11.82 4.83 2.71
CA ARG A 130 12.05 3.43 3.10
C ARG A 130 10.84 2.85 3.84
N CYS A 131 10.17 3.58 4.73
CA CYS A 131 8.89 3.16 5.32
C CYS A 131 7.83 2.84 4.25
N ILE A 132 7.70 3.70 3.22
CA ILE A 132 6.75 3.48 2.12
C ILE A 132 7.08 2.19 1.38
N LYS A 133 8.37 1.97 1.04
CA LYS A 133 8.84 0.76 0.37
C LYS A 133 8.58 -0.49 1.22
N ILE A 134 8.87 -0.46 2.53
CA ILE A 134 8.58 -1.59 3.42
C ILE A 134 7.08 -1.88 3.44
N ALA A 135 6.23 -0.86 3.60
CA ALA A 135 4.78 -1.03 3.61
C ALA A 135 4.24 -1.69 2.31
N LEU A 136 4.81 -1.34 1.15
CA LEU A 136 4.44 -1.95 -0.14
C LEU A 136 4.86 -3.42 -0.30
N ILE A 137 5.86 -3.87 0.44
CA ILE A 137 6.53 -5.17 0.23
C ILE A 137 6.25 -6.17 1.36
N HIS A 138 5.90 -5.72 2.56
CA HIS A 138 5.89 -6.58 3.74
C HIS A 138 5.02 -7.85 3.63
N ASP A 139 3.83 -7.73 3.04
CA ASP A 139 2.91 -8.86 2.81
C ASP A 139 2.96 -9.37 1.35
N ILE A 140 3.97 -9.01 0.57
CA ILE A 140 4.03 -9.40 -0.86
C ILE A 140 4.04 -10.92 -1.07
N ALA A 141 4.66 -11.66 -0.14
CA ALA A 141 4.74 -13.12 -0.18
C ALA A 141 3.36 -13.80 -0.08
N GLU A 142 2.35 -13.11 0.47
CA GLU A 142 0.97 -13.59 0.55
C GLU A 142 0.31 -13.75 -0.84
N ALA A 143 0.93 -13.21 -1.90
CA ALA A 143 0.55 -13.52 -3.28
C ALA A 143 0.66 -15.03 -3.58
N ILE A 144 1.56 -15.75 -2.92
CA ILE A 144 1.75 -17.19 -3.07
C ILE A 144 1.16 -17.94 -1.87
N VAL A 145 1.49 -17.53 -0.64
CA VAL A 145 1.12 -18.30 0.56
C VAL A 145 -0.31 -18.06 1.05
N GLY A 146 -0.94 -16.97 0.60
CA GLY A 146 -2.21 -16.46 1.14
C GLY A 146 -2.03 -15.79 2.51
N ASP A 147 -3.07 -15.09 2.97
CA ASP A 147 -3.08 -14.46 4.29
C ASP A 147 -3.20 -15.53 5.38
N ILE A 148 -2.07 -15.87 6.03
CA ILE A 148 -2.01 -16.85 7.11
C ILE A 148 -2.26 -16.13 8.44
N THR A 149 -3.36 -16.49 9.08
CA THR A 149 -3.83 -15.86 10.33
C THR A 149 -3.51 -16.72 11.55
N PRO A 150 -3.55 -16.15 12.78
CA PRO A 150 -3.37 -16.95 14.01
C PRO A 150 -4.33 -18.14 14.14
N SER A 151 -5.53 -18.06 13.58
CA SER A 151 -6.52 -19.15 13.62
C SER A 151 -6.14 -20.37 12.78
N ASP A 152 -5.16 -20.23 11.88
CA ASP A 152 -4.63 -21.34 11.08
C ASP A 152 -3.68 -22.26 11.85
N GLY A 153 -3.27 -21.87 13.06
CA GLY A 153 -2.40 -22.68 13.91
C GLY A 153 -1.00 -22.94 13.33
N VAL A 154 -0.59 -22.20 12.31
CA VAL A 154 0.75 -22.31 11.71
C VAL A 154 1.77 -21.65 12.65
N PRO A 155 2.81 -22.38 13.12
CA PRO A 155 3.83 -21.78 13.96
C PRO A 155 4.55 -20.62 13.26
N LYS A 156 4.94 -19.58 14.01
CA LYS A 156 5.62 -18.40 13.45
C LYS A 156 6.83 -18.74 12.58
N ALA A 157 7.65 -19.70 13.02
CA ALA A 157 8.82 -20.14 12.26
C ALA A 157 8.45 -20.79 10.92
N GLU A 158 7.35 -21.54 10.87
CA GLU A 158 6.88 -22.17 9.63
C GLU A 158 6.21 -21.15 8.70
N LYS A 159 5.44 -20.19 9.24
CA LYS A 159 4.92 -19.04 8.46
C LYS A 159 6.07 -18.30 7.78
N SER A 160 7.06 -17.88 8.56
CA SER A 160 8.24 -17.16 8.07
C SER A 160 9.01 -17.98 7.02
N ARG A 161 9.21 -19.29 7.23
CA ARG A 161 9.86 -20.17 6.24
C ARG A 161 9.09 -20.22 4.91
N ARG A 162 7.75 -20.32 4.95
CA ARG A 162 6.91 -20.35 3.74
C ARG A 162 6.95 -19.02 3.00
N GLU A 163 6.85 -17.92 3.73
CA GLU A 163 6.88 -16.57 3.16
C GLU A 163 8.25 -16.25 2.55
N GLN A 164 9.33 -16.64 3.21
CA GLN A 164 10.67 -16.49 2.67
C GLN A 164 10.86 -17.31 1.38
N ALA A 165 10.32 -18.53 1.33
CA ALA A 165 10.37 -19.36 0.12
C ALA A 165 9.56 -18.75 -1.03
N ALA A 166 8.36 -18.26 -0.75
CA ALA A 166 7.54 -17.53 -1.71
C ALA A 166 8.25 -16.26 -2.22
N LEU A 167 8.85 -15.48 -1.33
CA LEU A 167 9.59 -14.27 -1.71
C LEU A 167 10.76 -14.60 -2.64
N ASN A 168 11.49 -15.70 -2.38
CA ASN A 168 12.56 -16.16 -3.25
C ASN A 168 12.03 -16.54 -4.64
N GLU A 169 10.92 -17.28 -4.71
CA GLU A 169 10.27 -17.61 -5.99
C GLU A 169 9.85 -16.35 -6.76
N MET A 170 9.23 -15.37 -6.08
CA MET A 170 8.86 -14.10 -6.70
C MET A 170 10.09 -13.34 -7.24
N CYS A 171 11.19 -13.35 -6.50
CA CYS A 171 12.44 -12.72 -6.90
C CYS A 171 13.11 -13.41 -8.09
N ASP A 172 13.02 -14.74 -8.18
CA ASP A 172 13.47 -15.51 -9.33
C ASP A 172 12.61 -15.22 -10.56
N VAL A 173 11.29 -15.13 -10.39
CA VAL A 173 10.35 -14.71 -11.44
C VAL A 173 10.67 -13.31 -11.95
N LEU A 174 11.10 -12.37 -11.09
CA LEU A 174 11.52 -11.03 -11.49
C LEU A 174 12.81 -11.04 -12.35
N GLY A 175 13.59 -12.12 -12.29
CA GLY A 175 14.89 -12.27 -12.96
C GLY A 175 16.08 -11.90 -12.07
N GLY A 176 15.91 -11.87 -10.75
CA GLY A 176 16.98 -11.60 -9.79
C GLY A 176 17.57 -10.18 -9.86
N GLY A 177 18.85 -10.07 -9.50
CA GLY A 177 19.60 -8.81 -9.52
C GLY A 177 19.25 -7.85 -8.39
N THR A 178 19.73 -6.61 -8.49
CA THR A 178 19.68 -5.62 -7.39
C THR A 178 18.26 -5.29 -6.92
N ARG A 179 17.26 -5.30 -7.82
CA ARG A 179 15.87 -5.05 -7.44
C ARG A 179 15.26 -6.21 -6.65
N ALA A 180 15.60 -7.45 -6.99
CA ALA A 180 15.18 -8.61 -6.23
C ALA A 180 15.82 -8.60 -4.83
N GLU A 181 17.10 -8.23 -4.75
CA GLU A 181 17.79 -8.11 -3.46
C GLU A 181 17.22 -6.97 -2.60
N GLU A 182 16.85 -5.82 -3.19
CA GLU A 182 16.14 -4.75 -2.46
C GLU A 182 14.80 -5.25 -1.88
N ILE A 183 14.01 -6.02 -2.65
CA ILE A 183 12.75 -6.61 -2.17
C ILE A 183 13.00 -7.55 -0.98
N LYS A 184 13.99 -8.44 -1.09
CA LYS A 184 14.36 -9.35 0.00
C LYS A 184 14.84 -8.61 1.25
N GLU A 185 15.63 -7.57 1.06
CA GLU A 185 16.14 -6.73 2.14
C GLU A 185 15.00 -6.03 2.89
N LEU A 186 14.08 -5.38 2.17
CA LEU A 186 12.93 -4.69 2.75
C LEU A 186 12.02 -5.65 3.54
N TRP A 187 11.75 -6.83 2.97
CA TRP A 187 10.94 -7.85 3.65
C TRP A 187 11.63 -8.37 4.92
N SER A 188 12.93 -8.68 4.84
CA SER A 188 13.72 -9.17 5.97
C SER A 188 13.83 -8.12 7.09
N GLU A 189 13.99 -6.84 6.73
CA GLU A 189 14.04 -5.73 7.68
C GLU A 189 12.73 -5.63 8.48
N TYR A 190 11.59 -5.77 7.81
CA TYR A 190 10.27 -5.78 8.44
C TYR A 190 10.06 -7.00 9.34
N GLU A 191 10.39 -8.20 8.86
CA GLU A 191 10.18 -9.44 9.61
C GLU A 191 11.04 -9.53 10.86
N ASN A 192 12.29 -9.04 10.77
CA ASN A 192 13.20 -8.97 11.91
C ASN A 192 12.97 -7.74 12.79
N ASN A 193 12.10 -6.81 12.38
CA ASN A 193 11.80 -5.57 13.10
C ASN A 193 13.09 -4.80 13.44
N SER A 194 14.04 -4.74 12.49
CA SER A 194 15.45 -4.43 12.76
C SER A 194 15.84 -2.96 12.59
N SER A 195 14.89 -2.08 12.25
CA SER A 195 15.13 -0.65 11.99
C SER A 195 14.01 0.22 12.56
N LEU A 196 14.24 1.54 12.62
CA LEU A 196 13.23 2.52 13.01
C LEU A 196 12.04 2.50 12.04
N GLU A 197 12.34 2.31 10.75
CA GLU A 197 11.38 2.20 9.67
C GLU A 197 10.50 0.96 9.85
N ALA A 198 11.11 -0.21 10.07
CA ALA A 198 10.37 -1.45 10.33
C ALA A 198 9.52 -1.36 11.59
N ASN A 199 10.03 -0.75 12.66
CA ASN A 199 9.27 -0.54 13.90
C ASN A 199 8.02 0.31 13.65
N LEU A 200 8.16 1.40 12.89
CA LEU A 200 7.04 2.27 12.54
C LEU A 200 6.04 1.55 11.62
N VAL A 201 6.51 0.83 10.60
CA VAL A 201 5.61 0.11 9.68
C VAL A 201 4.89 -1.06 10.36
N LYS A 202 5.53 -1.76 11.32
CA LYS A 202 4.86 -2.74 12.19
C LYS A 202 3.79 -2.11 13.07
N ASP A 203 3.93 -0.85 13.46
CA ASP A 203 2.85 -0.13 14.14
C ASP A 203 1.74 0.26 13.17
N PHE A 204 2.08 0.70 11.94
CA PHE A 204 1.07 1.00 10.92
C PHE A 204 0.23 -0.20 10.51
N ASP A 205 0.80 -1.40 10.39
CA ASP A 205 0.03 -2.63 10.18
C ASP A 205 -1.07 -2.81 11.24
N LYS A 206 -0.72 -2.64 12.52
CA LYS A 206 -1.68 -2.73 13.63
C LYS A 206 -2.67 -1.56 13.66
N VAL A 207 -2.23 -0.34 13.36
CA VAL A 207 -3.09 0.84 13.34
C VAL A 207 -4.12 0.73 12.21
N GLU A 208 -3.67 0.30 11.03
CA GLU A 208 -4.51 0.06 9.86
C GLU A 208 -5.57 -1.00 10.18
N LEU A 209 -5.17 -2.13 10.79
CA LEU A 209 -6.06 -3.19 11.23
C LEU A 209 -7.19 -2.69 12.15
N ILE A 210 -6.86 -1.90 13.18
CA ILE A 210 -7.89 -1.42 14.12
C ILE A 210 -8.72 -0.25 13.57
N LEU A 211 -8.18 0.52 12.62
CA LEU A 211 -8.94 1.52 11.88
C LEU A 211 -9.98 0.83 10.99
N GLN A 212 -9.56 -0.19 10.23
CA GLN A 212 -10.47 -0.97 9.40
C GLN A 212 -11.53 -1.70 10.24
N ALA A 213 -11.15 -2.22 11.40
CA ALA A 213 -12.11 -2.81 12.34
C ALA A 213 -13.19 -1.78 12.73
N LEU A 214 -12.80 -0.56 13.13
CA LEU A 214 -13.76 0.49 13.50
C LEU A 214 -14.72 0.84 12.36
N GLU A 215 -14.21 0.94 11.13
CA GLU A 215 -15.00 1.19 9.93
C GLU A 215 -16.00 0.05 9.70
N TYR A 216 -15.56 -1.20 9.77
CA TYR A 216 -16.44 -2.36 9.61
C TYR A 216 -17.45 -2.56 10.76
N GLU A 217 -17.14 -2.17 11.98
CA GLU A 217 -18.14 -2.13 13.06
C GLU A 217 -19.27 -1.13 12.78
N THR A 218 -18.96 -0.07 12.05
CA THR A 218 -19.94 0.95 11.64
C THR A 218 -20.73 0.49 10.43
N GLU A 219 -20.07 -0.05 9.41
CA GLU A 219 -20.70 -0.49 8.16
C GLU A 219 -21.53 -1.77 8.32
N HIS A 220 -21.03 -2.74 9.10
CA HIS A 220 -21.65 -4.06 9.22
C HIS A 220 -22.39 -4.28 10.54
N GLY A 221 -22.34 -3.32 11.47
CA GLY A 221 -22.99 -3.44 12.78
C GLY A 221 -22.46 -4.61 13.62
N LYS A 222 -21.19 -4.99 13.44
CA LYS A 222 -20.53 -6.07 14.18
C LYS A 222 -19.75 -5.54 15.37
N VAL A 223 -19.43 -6.44 16.30
CA VAL A 223 -18.47 -6.21 17.38
C VAL A 223 -17.19 -6.94 17.02
N LEU A 224 -16.10 -6.19 16.89
CA LEU A 224 -14.80 -6.65 16.39
C LEU A 224 -13.71 -6.46 17.45
N ASP A 225 -14.06 -6.63 18.72
CA ASP A 225 -13.18 -6.42 19.89
C ASP A 225 -11.87 -7.19 19.82
N GLU A 226 -11.87 -8.38 19.22
CA GLU A 226 -10.69 -9.24 19.15
C GLU A 226 -9.50 -8.56 18.47
N PHE A 227 -9.72 -7.71 17.45
CA PHE A 227 -8.62 -7.00 16.80
C PHE A 227 -8.02 -5.92 17.69
N PHE A 228 -8.86 -5.19 18.45
CA PHE A 228 -8.39 -4.17 19.40
C PHE A 228 -7.64 -4.82 20.57
N LEU A 229 -8.16 -5.93 21.10
CA LEU A 229 -7.49 -6.68 22.17
C LEU A 229 -6.17 -7.30 21.69
N SER A 230 -6.13 -7.80 20.46
CA SER A 230 -4.92 -8.42 19.91
C SER A 230 -3.76 -7.44 19.70
N THR A 231 -4.03 -6.13 19.60
CA THR A 231 -3.03 -5.08 19.36
C THR A 231 -2.68 -4.28 20.61
N ALA A 232 -3.48 -4.37 21.67
CA ALA A 232 -3.26 -3.66 22.93
C ALA A 232 -1.86 -3.91 23.50
N GLY A 233 -1.14 -2.83 23.80
CA GLY A 233 0.22 -2.89 24.36
C GLY A 233 1.32 -3.29 23.37
N LYS A 234 1.03 -3.41 22.07
CA LYS A 234 1.99 -3.84 21.04
C LYS A 234 2.46 -2.72 20.09
N PHE A 235 2.11 -1.46 20.40
CA PHE A 235 2.58 -0.28 19.67
C PHE A 235 3.92 0.18 20.24
N GLN A 236 4.93 0.33 19.38
CA GLN A 236 6.31 0.56 19.77
C GLN A 236 6.66 2.06 19.77
N THR A 237 6.24 2.76 18.73
CA THR A 237 6.55 4.16 18.42
C THR A 237 5.53 5.11 19.03
N GLU A 238 5.93 6.37 19.26
CA GLU A 238 5.01 7.40 19.75
C GLU A 238 3.93 7.74 18.71
N ILE A 239 4.24 7.68 17.41
CA ILE A 239 3.24 7.86 16.34
C ILE A 239 2.20 6.74 16.40
N GLY A 240 2.64 5.47 16.45
CA GLY A 240 1.76 4.32 16.52
C GLY A 240 0.84 4.36 17.75
N LYS A 241 1.40 4.65 18.93
CA LYS A 241 0.62 4.81 20.18
C LYS A 241 -0.40 5.94 20.07
N SER A 242 -0.01 7.09 19.53
CA SER A 242 -0.89 8.25 19.38
C SER A 242 -2.07 7.97 18.46
N TRP A 243 -1.82 7.40 17.27
CA TRP A 243 -2.87 7.09 16.31
C TRP A 243 -3.80 5.98 16.81
N ALA A 244 -3.27 4.95 17.47
CA ALA A 244 -4.08 3.91 18.08
C ALA A 244 -4.97 4.46 19.21
N ALA A 245 -4.45 5.35 20.05
CA ALA A 245 -5.21 5.99 21.11
C ALA A 245 -6.37 6.83 20.55
N GLU A 246 -6.14 7.56 19.46
CA GLU A 246 -7.17 8.33 18.76
C GLU A 246 -8.28 7.42 18.20
N ILE A 247 -7.94 6.31 17.54
CA ILE A 247 -8.93 5.33 17.03
C ILE A 247 -9.76 4.76 18.18
N ILE A 248 -9.12 4.37 19.28
CA ILE A 248 -9.81 3.83 20.47
C ILE A 248 -10.74 4.89 21.09
N SER A 249 -10.33 6.16 21.11
CA SER A 249 -11.15 7.27 21.60
C SER A 249 -12.42 7.45 20.74
N ARG A 250 -12.27 7.43 19.42
CA ARG A 250 -13.40 7.52 18.47
C ARG A 250 -14.35 6.35 18.62
N ARG A 251 -13.83 5.13 18.75
CA ARG A 251 -14.63 3.92 18.98
C ARG A 251 -15.48 4.03 20.24
N LYS A 252 -14.89 4.46 21.37
CA LYS A 252 -15.61 4.66 22.64
C LYS A 252 -16.74 5.68 22.50
N SER A 253 -16.49 6.78 21.79
CA SER A 253 -17.47 7.84 21.55
C SER A 253 -18.65 7.35 20.73
N LEU A 254 -18.40 6.54 19.69
CA LEU A 254 -19.45 5.91 18.88
C LEU A 254 -20.28 4.91 19.70
N SER A 255 -19.65 4.11 20.57
CA SER A 255 -20.36 3.18 21.45
C SER A 255 -21.25 3.91 22.45
N ALA A 256 -20.78 5.03 23.03
CA ALA A 256 -21.58 5.84 23.94
C ALA A 256 -22.83 6.41 23.25
N ASN A 257 -22.68 6.92 22.02
CA ASN A 257 -23.79 7.47 21.23
C ASN A 257 -24.82 6.41 20.78
N ARG A 258 -24.45 5.12 20.69
CA ARG A 258 -25.40 4.03 20.40
C ARG A 258 -26.22 3.60 21.62
N LEU A 259 -25.78 3.95 22.83
CA LEU A 259 -26.44 3.60 24.09
C LEU A 259 -27.30 4.74 24.66
N SER A 260 -27.15 5.96 24.15
CA SER A 260 -27.96 7.15 24.47
C SER A 260 -29.18 7.26 23.55
#